data_AF-A0A3M6UVF3-F1
#
_entry.id   AF-A0A3M6UVF3-F1
#
_cell.length_a   1.000
_cell.length_b   1.000
_cell.length_c   1.000
_cell.angle_alpha   90.00
_cell.angle_beta   90.00
_cell.angle_gamma   90.00
#
_symmetry.space_group_name_H-M   'P 1'
#
loop_
_entity.id
_entity.type
_entity.pdbx_description
1 polymer ?
#
loop_
_entity_poly.entity_id
_entity_poly.type
_entity_poly.pdbx_seq_one_letter_code
_entity_poly.pdbx_strand_id
1 'polypeptide(L)'
;MSVFQTYVNAMNEKIKKQIAISNPFVFKHISNLKGIDQFDDIGPSVVMASPGMMQSGLSRELFEQWCTDRRNGVIIAGYCVEGTLAKTLMSEPEEIATMTGQKIPRKCSVDYISFSAHTDFEQTSEFIRILKPPHIVLVHGEQNEMGRLKAALIREYEDNPDASVVVHNPPNTQSVELYFRGEKMAKVMGSLAAEKPEHGKPLSGILIKRGFNYHLIAPDDLQNYTELSTSVLTQKQTVAFHGAFSLLLQCMENLAGEVEQLSLQGGKLALKVFKAVTIVQEKRSVVVEWIANPVNDMYADAVLAVILQVESNPTAVQAARAKKPDISQFPERLMRLLSGTYGEDAVTRTTKGDQISVKLDGQIAVIDLETLEVECLDESLQSHVACTVKRLHNTMVPCHS
;
A
#
# COMPACT_ATOMS: atom_id res chain seq x y z
N MET A 1 -0.84 38.31 33.92
CA MET A 1 -0.87 39.33 32.86
C MET A 1 0.39 39.33 31.97
N SER A 2 1.56 38.91 32.47
CA SER A 2 2.81 38.82 31.67
C SER A 2 2.64 38.02 30.37
N VAL A 3 1.97 36.87 30.41
CA VAL A 3 1.69 36.03 29.23
C VAL A 3 1.00 36.83 28.11
N PHE A 4 -0.04 37.62 28.42
CA PHE A 4 -0.74 38.44 27.44
C PHE A 4 0.18 39.51 26.82
N GLN A 5 1.12 40.05 27.59
CA GLN A 5 2.09 41.04 27.10
C GLN A 5 3.22 40.40 26.27
N THR A 6 3.56 39.14 26.50
CA THR A 6 4.57 38.42 25.73
C THR A 6 4.04 37.97 24.36
N TYR A 7 2.82 37.42 24.32
CA TYR A 7 2.23 36.83 23.09
C TYR A 7 1.41 37.83 22.27
N VAL A 8 1.93 39.04 22.09
CA VAL A 8 1.26 40.11 21.31
C VAL A 8 1.19 39.78 19.83
N ASN A 9 2.14 38.97 19.34
CA ASN A 9 2.15 38.46 17.96
C ASN A 9 0.88 37.64 17.63
N ALA A 10 0.24 37.02 18.62
CA ALA A 10 -1.00 36.26 18.45
C ALA A 10 -2.27 37.13 18.49
N MET A 11 -2.15 38.44 18.75
CA MET A 11 -3.30 39.35 18.82
C MET A 11 -3.69 39.91 17.45
N ASN A 12 -4.79 40.64 17.38
CA ASN A 12 -5.20 41.31 16.15
C ASN A 12 -4.27 42.49 15.80
N GLU A 13 -4.33 42.93 14.54
CA GLU A 13 -3.48 44.01 14.03
C GLU A 13 -3.70 45.35 14.76
N LYS A 14 -4.90 45.57 15.31
CA LYS A 14 -5.20 46.78 16.08
C LYS A 14 -4.34 46.85 17.35
N ILE A 15 -4.28 45.77 18.13
CA ILE A 15 -3.47 45.72 19.36
C ILE A 15 -1.99 45.74 19.04
N LYS A 16 -1.54 45.04 17.98
CA LYS A 16 -0.14 45.08 17.52
C LYS A 16 0.33 46.49 17.16
N LYS A 17 -0.51 47.31 16.52
CA LYS A 17 -0.19 48.70 16.21
C LYS A 17 -0.23 49.59 17.46
N GLN A 18 -1.23 49.38 18.31
CA GLN A 18 -1.43 50.19 19.51
C GLN A 18 -0.28 50.00 20.52
N ILE A 19 0.27 48.79 20.65
CA ILE A 19 1.32 48.51 21.65
C ILE A 19 2.60 49.31 21.43
N ALA A 20 2.89 49.71 20.18
CA ALA A 20 4.03 50.55 19.85
C ALA A 20 3.90 51.97 20.43
N ILE A 21 2.67 52.41 20.74
CA ILE A 21 2.36 53.72 21.32
C ILE A 21 2.10 53.58 22.82
N SER A 22 1.22 52.66 23.21
CA SER A 22 0.84 52.41 24.59
C SER A 22 0.33 50.99 24.77
N ASN A 23 0.85 50.28 25.76
CA ASN A 23 0.43 48.91 26.04
C ASN A 23 -0.94 48.88 26.75
N PRO A 24 -2.00 48.34 26.11
CA PRO A 24 -3.34 48.31 26.69
C PRO A 24 -3.48 47.33 27.86
N PHE A 25 -2.53 46.41 28.05
CA PHE A 25 -2.51 45.48 29.19
C PHE A 25 -1.82 46.05 30.43
N VAL A 26 -1.33 47.29 30.35
CA VAL A 26 -0.87 48.07 31.51
C VAL A 26 -2.00 49.01 31.90
N PHE A 27 -2.88 48.51 32.77
CA PHE A 27 -4.09 49.22 33.15
C PHE A 27 -3.80 50.40 34.09
N LYS A 28 -4.46 51.54 33.85
CA LYS A 28 -4.31 52.76 34.67
C LYS A 28 -5.24 52.79 35.89
N HIS A 29 -6.40 52.13 35.77
CA HIS A 29 -7.48 52.20 36.77
C HIS A 29 -7.90 50.82 37.29
N ILE A 30 -7.15 49.77 36.95
CA ILE A 30 -7.41 48.40 37.39
C ILE A 30 -6.20 47.96 38.22
N SER A 31 -6.46 47.58 39.47
CA SER A 31 -5.49 47.01 40.39
C SER A 31 -5.76 45.52 40.58
N ASN A 32 -4.70 44.75 40.84
CA ASN A 32 -4.83 43.33 41.13
C ASN A 32 -5.19 43.14 42.61
N LEU A 33 -6.20 42.31 42.87
CA LEU A 33 -6.55 41.87 44.22
C LEU A 33 -6.10 40.41 44.40
N LYS A 34 -5.28 40.13 45.43
CA LYS A 34 -4.76 38.76 45.67
C LYS A 34 -5.70 37.89 46.50
N GLY A 35 -6.55 38.51 47.32
CA GLY A 35 -7.48 37.83 48.22
C GLY A 35 -8.35 38.86 48.94
N ILE A 36 -9.42 38.39 49.57
CA ILE A 36 -10.42 39.25 50.20
C ILE A 36 -9.86 40.03 51.40
N ASP A 37 -8.85 39.51 52.08
CA ASP A 37 -8.21 40.16 53.23
C ASP A 37 -7.50 41.49 52.88
N GLN A 38 -7.22 41.71 51.59
CA GLN A 38 -6.59 42.94 51.09
C GLN A 38 -7.62 43.92 50.51
N PHE A 39 -8.90 43.62 50.67
CA PHE A 39 -10.00 44.42 50.16
C PHE A 39 -10.82 45.01 51.30
N ASP A 40 -10.73 46.32 51.45
CA ASP A 40 -11.61 47.07 52.34
C ASP A 40 -12.92 47.39 51.58
N ASP A 41 -14.02 46.74 51.96
CA ASP A 41 -15.34 46.91 51.33
C ASP A 41 -16.02 48.23 51.76
N ILE A 42 -15.44 49.36 51.34
CA ILE A 42 -15.89 50.71 51.67
C ILE A 42 -16.35 51.44 50.41
N GLY A 43 -17.66 51.63 50.30
CA GLY A 43 -18.28 52.39 49.21
C GLY A 43 -18.43 51.59 47.91
N PRO A 44 -18.86 52.25 46.81
CA PRO A 44 -19.09 51.56 45.54
C PRO A 44 -17.78 51.07 44.91
N SER A 45 -17.72 49.80 44.54
CA SER A 45 -16.57 49.18 43.88
C SER A 45 -17.01 48.21 42.78
N VAL A 46 -16.09 47.88 41.86
CA VAL A 46 -16.29 46.87 40.82
C VAL A 46 -15.19 45.83 40.95
N VAL A 47 -15.55 44.58 41.24
CA VAL A 47 -14.60 43.49 41.40
C VAL A 47 -14.84 42.42 40.35
N MET A 48 -13.81 42.16 39.54
CA MET A 48 -13.78 41.04 38.60
C MET A 48 -13.10 39.85 39.28
N ALA A 49 -13.87 38.85 39.69
CA ALA A 49 -13.38 37.69 40.43
C ALA A 49 -13.59 36.38 39.66
N SER A 50 -12.69 35.43 39.87
CA SER A 50 -12.78 34.05 39.36
C SER A 50 -13.28 33.09 40.44
N PRO A 51 -13.89 31.95 40.06
CA PRO A 51 -14.26 31.49 38.71
C PRO A 51 -15.59 32.08 38.21
N GLY A 52 -15.72 32.26 36.89
CA GLY A 52 -16.91 32.91 36.28
C GLY A 52 -18.25 32.21 36.51
N MET A 53 -18.27 30.92 36.84
CA MET A 53 -19.50 30.17 37.14
C MET A 53 -19.82 30.08 38.64
N MET A 54 -19.00 30.70 39.49
CA MET A 54 -19.25 30.92 40.93
C MET A 54 -19.47 29.64 41.77
N GLN A 55 -18.80 28.55 41.39
CA GLN A 55 -18.91 27.29 42.14
C GLN A 55 -18.18 27.34 43.49
N SER A 56 -17.07 28.07 43.58
CA SER A 56 -16.23 28.23 44.77
C SER A 56 -15.34 29.47 44.65
N GLY A 57 -14.48 29.73 45.63
CA GLY A 57 -13.46 30.78 45.57
C GLY A 57 -13.98 32.21 45.69
N LEU A 58 -13.14 33.17 45.33
CA LEU A 58 -13.36 34.59 45.61
C LEU A 58 -14.67 35.14 45.01
N SER A 59 -15.03 34.73 43.78
CA SER A 59 -16.30 35.17 43.19
C SER A 59 -17.52 34.68 43.96
N ARG A 60 -17.43 33.49 44.59
CA ARG A 60 -18.52 32.92 45.39
C ARG A 60 -18.61 33.58 46.75
N GLU A 61 -17.47 33.79 47.40
CA GLU A 61 -17.38 34.47 48.70
C GLU A 61 -17.92 35.91 48.63
N LEU A 62 -17.49 36.68 47.64
CA LEU A 62 -17.99 38.05 47.42
C LEU A 62 -19.49 38.06 47.13
N PHE A 63 -19.98 37.09 46.36
CA PHE A 63 -21.41 37.01 46.06
C PHE A 63 -22.24 36.72 47.31
N GLU A 64 -21.83 35.76 48.16
CA GLU A 64 -22.56 35.45 49.39
C GLU A 64 -22.61 36.65 50.35
N GLN A 65 -21.55 37.46 50.40
CA GLN A 65 -21.53 38.70 51.20
C GLN A 65 -22.45 39.77 50.61
N TRP A 66 -22.49 39.90 49.29
CA TRP A 66 -23.18 41.01 48.61
C TRP A 66 -24.61 40.72 48.20
N CYS A 67 -25.03 39.45 48.06
CA CYS A 67 -26.31 39.10 47.45
C CYS A 67 -27.52 39.55 48.27
N THR A 68 -27.36 39.81 49.58
CA THR A 68 -28.45 40.20 50.48
C THR A 68 -28.83 41.68 50.38
N ASP A 69 -27.99 42.53 49.76
CA ASP A 69 -28.27 43.95 49.54
C ASP A 69 -28.76 44.20 48.11
N ARG A 70 -29.87 44.92 47.99
CA ARG A 70 -30.49 45.31 46.70
C ARG A 70 -29.70 46.35 45.91
N ARG A 71 -28.75 47.04 46.55
CA ARG A 71 -27.88 48.03 45.89
C ARG A 71 -26.76 47.37 45.08
N ASN A 72 -26.48 46.11 45.38
CA ASN A 72 -25.44 45.33 44.71
C ASN A 72 -26.01 44.68 43.45
N GLY A 73 -25.13 44.35 42.51
CA GLY A 73 -25.49 43.67 41.27
C GLY A 73 -24.39 42.70 40.85
N VAL A 74 -24.79 41.60 40.21
CA VAL A 74 -23.87 40.65 39.58
C VAL A 74 -24.09 40.64 38.07
N ILE A 75 -23.01 40.83 37.32
CA ILE A 75 -23.02 40.75 35.85
C ILE A 75 -22.35 39.44 35.44
N ILE A 76 -23.12 38.57 34.81
CA ILE A 76 -22.63 37.32 34.25
C ILE A 76 -22.25 37.56 32.79
N ALA A 77 -20.94 37.54 32.51
CA ALA A 77 -20.39 37.90 31.21
C ALA A 77 -20.12 36.72 30.26
N GLY A 78 -20.21 35.47 30.74
CA GLY A 78 -19.84 34.27 29.98
C GLY A 78 -20.92 33.20 30.01
N TYR A 79 -20.82 32.22 29.11
CA TYR A 79 -21.73 31.07 29.09
C TYR A 79 -21.70 30.29 30.40
N CYS A 80 -22.88 29.95 30.93
CA CYS A 80 -23.02 29.17 32.17
C CYS A 80 -23.52 27.76 31.87
N VAL A 81 -22.79 26.78 32.38
CA VAL A 81 -23.15 25.36 32.27
C VAL A 81 -24.24 25.01 33.28
N GLU A 82 -25.13 24.09 32.90
CA GLU A 82 -26.14 23.54 33.80
C GLU A 82 -25.54 22.96 35.09
N GLY A 83 -26.25 23.13 36.20
CA GLY A 83 -25.78 22.72 37.53
C GLY A 83 -24.76 23.68 38.18
N THR A 84 -24.53 24.86 37.61
CA THR A 84 -23.69 25.90 38.23
C THR A 84 -24.52 26.96 38.93
N LEU A 85 -23.96 27.58 39.98
CA LEU A 85 -24.64 28.69 40.67
C LEU A 85 -24.98 29.81 39.68
N ALA A 86 -24.04 30.19 38.81
CA ALA A 86 -24.28 31.25 37.83
C ALA A 86 -25.47 30.93 36.90
N LYS A 87 -25.66 29.66 36.51
CA LYS A 87 -26.83 29.24 35.73
C LYS A 87 -28.13 29.32 36.55
N THR A 88 -28.10 28.87 37.80
CA THR A 88 -29.25 28.98 38.72
C THR A 88 -29.65 30.43 38.98
N LEU A 89 -28.68 31.37 39.03
CA LEU A 89 -28.98 32.79 39.22
C LEU A 89 -29.77 33.41 38.06
N MET A 90 -29.68 32.85 36.85
CA MET A 90 -30.44 33.32 35.69
C MET A 90 -31.95 33.09 35.83
N SER A 91 -32.38 32.15 36.67
CA SER A 91 -33.81 31.96 36.99
C SER A 91 -34.29 32.84 38.15
N GLU A 92 -33.45 33.79 38.61
CA GLU A 92 -33.74 34.75 39.69
C GLU A 92 -34.38 34.12 40.94
N PRO A 93 -33.71 33.16 41.61
CA PRO A 93 -34.26 32.53 42.81
C PRO A 93 -34.37 33.54 43.96
N GLU A 94 -35.40 33.39 44.81
CA GLU A 94 -35.58 34.23 46.01
C GLU A 94 -34.49 33.96 47.06
N GLU A 95 -34.03 32.71 47.16
CA GLU A 95 -33.00 32.26 48.10
C GLU A 95 -31.91 31.45 47.38
N ILE A 96 -30.67 31.57 47.85
CA ILE A 96 -29.53 30.79 47.39
C ILE A 96 -28.89 30.04 48.56
N ALA A 97 -28.37 28.84 48.28
CA ALA A 97 -27.60 28.07 49.26
C ALA A 97 -26.14 28.52 49.28
N THR A 98 -25.61 28.84 50.46
CA THR A 98 -24.20 29.12 50.68
C THR A 98 -23.34 27.87 50.56
N MET A 99 -22.03 28.03 50.48
CA MET A 99 -21.09 26.88 50.53
C MET A 99 -21.20 26.08 51.84
N THR A 100 -21.62 26.71 52.94
CA THR A 100 -21.87 26.06 54.23
C THR A 100 -23.23 25.37 54.33
N GLY A 101 -24.07 25.50 53.29
CA GLY A 101 -25.41 24.90 53.22
C GLY A 101 -26.53 25.76 53.82
N GLN A 102 -26.22 26.95 54.33
CA GLN A 102 -27.22 27.89 54.81
C GLN A 102 -27.96 28.54 53.63
N LYS A 103 -29.26 28.80 53.76
CA LYS A 103 -30.00 29.58 52.77
C LYS A 103 -29.96 31.07 53.11
N ILE A 104 -29.61 31.90 52.13
CA ILE A 104 -29.61 33.37 52.26
C ILE A 104 -30.48 34.00 51.18
N PRO A 105 -31.19 35.10 51.49
CA PRO A 105 -32.05 35.78 50.53
C PRO A 105 -31.21 36.49 49.47
N ARG A 106 -31.61 36.35 48.20
CA ARG A 106 -30.98 37.01 47.06
C ARG A 106 -31.80 38.25 46.69
N LYS A 107 -31.25 39.44 46.97
CA LYS A 107 -31.88 40.75 46.75
C LYS A 107 -31.17 41.64 45.72
N CYS A 108 -29.92 41.33 45.36
CA CYS A 108 -29.13 42.09 44.38
C CYS A 108 -29.80 42.16 42.98
N SER A 109 -29.20 42.81 41.97
CA SER A 109 -29.59 42.59 40.57
C SER A 109 -28.78 41.43 39.96
N VAL A 110 -29.34 40.71 39.00
CA VAL A 110 -28.64 39.70 38.20
C VAL A 110 -28.81 40.06 36.74
N ASP A 111 -27.71 40.39 36.07
CA ASP A 111 -27.72 40.80 34.66
C ASP A 111 -26.84 39.85 33.84
N TYR A 112 -27.36 39.32 32.73
CA TYR A 112 -26.61 38.49 31.80
C TYR A 112 -26.26 39.27 30.54
N ILE A 113 -24.98 39.55 30.34
CA ILE A 113 -24.47 40.27 29.16
C ILE A 113 -23.40 39.40 28.52
N SER A 114 -23.76 38.68 27.45
CA SER A 114 -22.84 37.72 26.85
C SER A 114 -21.66 38.41 26.15
N PHE A 115 -20.46 38.18 26.67
CA PHE A 115 -19.17 38.43 26.03
C PHE A 115 -18.49 37.12 25.63
N SER A 116 -19.30 36.11 25.31
CA SER A 116 -18.80 34.85 24.80
C SER A 116 -18.22 35.08 23.40
N ALA A 117 -16.93 34.76 23.22
CA ALA A 117 -16.27 34.77 21.91
C ALA A 117 -16.65 33.53 21.08
N HIS A 118 -17.96 33.22 21.01
CA HIS A 118 -18.53 32.17 20.18
C HIS A 118 -19.10 32.78 18.91
N THR A 119 -19.14 31.99 17.84
CA THR A 119 -19.81 32.38 16.60
C THR A 119 -21.31 32.25 16.76
N ASP A 120 -22.06 33.15 16.14
CA ASP A 120 -23.50 33.00 15.99
C ASP A 120 -23.85 32.08 14.81
N PHE A 121 -25.15 31.90 14.56
CA PHE A 121 -25.64 31.09 13.45
C PHE A 121 -25.18 31.62 12.08
N GLU A 122 -25.25 32.94 11.87
CA GLU A 122 -24.92 33.57 10.59
C GLU A 122 -23.44 33.39 10.24
N GLN A 123 -22.55 33.64 11.20
CA GLN A 123 -21.11 33.42 11.06
C GLN A 123 -20.77 31.95 10.85
N THR A 124 -21.45 31.04 11.56
CA THR A 124 -21.21 29.59 11.42
C THR A 124 -21.68 29.07 10.06
N SER A 125 -22.87 29.49 9.61
CA SER A 125 -23.40 29.16 8.28
C SER A 125 -22.51 29.74 7.17
N GLU A 126 -22.07 30.99 7.29
CA GLU A 126 -21.12 31.60 6.36
C GLU A 126 -19.80 30.81 6.27
N PHE A 127 -19.23 30.43 7.41
CA PHE A 127 -18.01 29.63 7.46
C PHE A 127 -18.16 28.29 6.73
N ILE A 128 -19.28 27.59 6.95
CA ILE A 128 -19.57 26.31 6.28
C ILE A 128 -19.77 26.52 4.77
N ARG A 129 -20.45 27.59 4.36
CA ARG A 129 -20.72 27.93 2.96
C ARG A 129 -19.46 28.28 2.18
N ILE A 130 -18.45 28.86 2.82
CA ILE A 130 -17.14 29.12 2.23
C ILE A 130 -16.39 27.81 2.00
N LEU A 131 -16.39 26.91 2.98
CA LEU A 131 -15.59 25.68 2.92
C LEU A 131 -16.25 24.54 2.14
N LYS A 132 -17.58 24.49 2.10
CA LYS A 132 -18.40 23.42 1.50
C LYS A 132 -17.91 22.00 1.86
N PRO A 133 -17.73 21.68 3.14
CA PRO A 133 -17.25 20.35 3.54
C PRO A 133 -18.31 19.26 3.25
N PRO A 134 -17.92 18.07 2.76
CA PRO A 134 -18.85 16.96 2.56
C PRO A 134 -19.45 16.41 3.87
N HIS A 135 -18.68 16.48 4.96
CA HIS A 135 -19.08 15.99 6.29
C HIS A 135 -18.87 17.09 7.33
N ILE A 136 -19.91 17.36 8.12
CA ILE A 136 -19.90 18.32 9.23
C ILE A 136 -20.18 17.56 10.52
N VAL A 137 -19.33 17.70 11.52
CA VAL A 137 -19.52 17.06 12.83
C VAL A 137 -19.66 18.13 13.90
N LEU A 138 -20.86 18.29 14.43
CA LEU A 138 -21.18 19.24 15.48
C LEU A 138 -20.77 18.67 16.84
N VAL A 139 -20.04 19.48 17.62
CA VAL A 139 -19.53 19.16 18.96
C VAL A 139 -19.56 20.42 19.83
N HIS A 140 -19.29 20.30 21.13
CA HIS A 140 -19.16 21.43 22.06
C HIS A 140 -20.38 22.39 22.03
N GLY A 141 -21.59 21.83 22.10
CA GLY A 141 -22.84 22.57 22.17
C GLY A 141 -23.83 21.86 23.09
N GLU A 142 -24.81 22.60 23.59
CA GLU A 142 -25.94 22.02 24.31
C GLU A 142 -26.77 21.14 23.34
N GLN A 143 -27.33 20.03 23.84
CA GLN A 143 -27.91 18.98 23.01
C GLN A 143 -29.08 19.48 22.13
N ASN A 144 -29.97 20.31 22.69
CA ASN A 144 -31.13 20.82 21.98
C ASN A 144 -30.74 21.89 20.95
N GLU A 145 -29.88 22.83 21.32
CA GLU A 145 -29.37 23.87 20.42
C GLU A 145 -28.55 23.27 19.27
N MET A 146 -27.76 22.23 19.55
CA MET A 146 -27.04 21.49 18.50
C MET A 146 -28.00 20.76 17.55
N GLY A 147 -29.11 20.23 18.07
CA GLY A 147 -30.19 19.65 17.26
C GLY A 147 -30.85 20.68 16.34
N ARG A 148 -31.11 21.90 16.84
CA ARG A 148 -31.65 23.02 16.06
C ARG A 148 -30.68 23.47 14.97
N LEU A 149 -29.40 23.62 15.31
CA LEU A 149 -28.35 23.98 14.35
C LEU A 149 -28.25 22.93 13.24
N LYS A 150 -28.24 21.64 13.59
CA LYS A 150 -28.26 20.55 12.61
C LYS A 150 -29.44 20.64 11.65
N ALA A 151 -30.65 20.84 12.16
CA ALA A 151 -31.85 20.93 11.34
C ALA A 151 -31.82 22.16 10.40
N ALA A 152 -31.33 23.29 10.89
CA ALA A 152 -31.16 24.51 10.09
C ALA A 152 -30.14 24.31 8.96
N LEU A 153 -28.99 23.67 9.25
CA LEU A 153 -27.99 23.37 8.25
C LEU A 153 -28.50 22.39 7.19
N ILE A 154 -29.20 21.32 7.58
CA ILE A 154 -29.78 20.36 6.61
C ILE A 154 -30.74 21.08 5.66
N ARG A 155 -31.62 21.92 6.21
CA ARG A 155 -32.60 22.69 5.42
C ARG A 155 -31.92 23.68 4.46
N GLU A 156 -30.81 24.28 4.86
CA GLU A 156 -30.06 25.22 4.01
C GLU A 156 -29.48 24.55 2.75
N TYR A 157 -29.10 23.27 2.84
CA TYR A 157 -28.47 22.53 1.74
C TYR A 157 -29.42 21.56 1.01
N GLU A 158 -30.67 21.40 1.47
CA GLU A 158 -31.65 20.47 0.89
C GLU A 158 -32.01 20.80 -0.58
N ASP A 159 -32.10 22.09 -0.91
CA ASP A 159 -32.44 22.56 -2.25
C ASP A 159 -31.27 22.58 -3.24
N ASN A 160 -30.04 22.26 -2.78
CA ASN A 160 -28.84 22.35 -3.61
C ASN A 160 -28.40 20.95 -4.10
N PRO A 161 -28.71 20.56 -5.35
CA PRO A 161 -28.40 19.23 -5.88
C PRO A 161 -26.89 18.95 -5.99
N ASP A 162 -26.06 19.98 -6.02
CA ASP A 162 -24.60 19.85 -6.13
C ASP A 162 -23.90 19.75 -4.76
N ALA A 163 -24.61 19.96 -3.65
CA ALA A 163 -24.04 20.00 -2.31
C ALA A 163 -24.48 18.78 -1.48
N SER A 164 -23.75 17.66 -1.61
CA SER A 164 -23.95 16.50 -0.72
C SER A 164 -23.28 16.73 0.63
N VAL A 165 -23.92 17.50 1.52
CA VAL A 165 -23.42 17.78 2.87
C VAL A 165 -24.12 16.86 3.87
N VAL A 166 -23.35 16.10 4.65
CA VAL A 166 -23.86 15.25 5.73
C VAL A 166 -23.51 15.86 7.08
N VAL A 167 -24.54 16.16 7.89
CA VAL A 167 -24.38 16.77 9.22
C VAL A 167 -24.56 15.73 10.33
N HIS A 168 -23.56 15.59 11.18
CA HIS A 168 -23.51 14.68 12.33
C HIS A 168 -23.51 15.46 13.64
N ASN A 169 -24.12 14.92 14.69
CA ASN A 169 -24.11 15.47 16.06
C ASN A 169 -24.02 14.33 17.09
N PRO A 170 -22.90 13.59 17.13
CA PRO A 170 -22.78 12.40 17.96
C PRO A 170 -22.79 12.74 19.47
N PRO A 171 -23.61 12.08 20.30
CA PRO A 171 -23.38 11.99 21.75
C PRO A 171 -21.99 11.47 22.11
N ASN A 172 -21.59 11.73 23.35
CA ASN A 172 -20.40 11.14 23.94
C ASN A 172 -20.41 9.62 23.75
N THR A 173 -19.23 9.05 23.47
CA THR A 173 -18.98 7.63 23.18
C THR A 173 -19.60 7.08 21.89
N GLN A 174 -20.26 7.91 21.06
CA GLN A 174 -20.69 7.49 19.72
C GLN A 174 -19.61 7.78 18.68
N SER A 175 -19.20 6.75 17.95
CA SER A 175 -18.27 6.87 16.82
C SER A 175 -18.97 7.39 15.56
N VAL A 176 -18.27 8.22 14.79
CA VAL A 176 -18.66 8.64 13.44
C VAL A 176 -17.73 7.94 12.44
N GLU A 177 -18.29 7.06 11.62
CA GLU A 177 -17.53 6.30 10.63
C GLU A 177 -17.64 6.97 9.25
N LEU A 178 -16.50 7.32 8.67
CA LEU A 178 -16.39 7.97 7.36
C LEU A 178 -15.48 7.13 6.47
N TYR A 179 -15.97 6.80 5.27
CA TYR A 179 -15.23 5.99 4.30
C TYR A 179 -14.60 6.87 3.23
N PHE A 180 -13.27 6.91 3.20
CA PHE A 180 -12.51 7.63 2.20
C PHE A 180 -11.86 6.66 1.22
N ARG A 181 -12.32 6.66 -0.04
CA ARG A 181 -11.65 5.92 -1.11
C ARG A 181 -10.49 6.77 -1.64
N GLY A 182 -9.28 6.50 -1.16
CA GLY A 182 -8.06 7.05 -1.73
C GLY A 182 -7.56 6.19 -2.89
N GLU A 183 -7.36 6.79 -4.06
CA GLU A 183 -6.59 6.16 -5.12
C GLU A 183 -5.12 6.04 -4.67
N LYS A 184 -4.57 4.83 -4.72
CA LYS A 184 -3.17 4.61 -4.35
C LYS A 184 -2.30 4.93 -5.56
N MET A 185 -1.56 6.03 -5.47
CA MET A 185 -0.62 6.46 -6.49
C MET A 185 0.79 5.96 -6.14
N ALA A 186 1.37 5.14 -7.02
CA ALA A 186 2.78 4.75 -6.96
C ALA A 186 3.59 5.58 -7.95
N LYS A 187 4.71 6.14 -7.49
CA LYS A 187 5.64 6.90 -8.34
C LYS A 187 6.79 6.00 -8.77
N VAL A 188 7.00 5.88 -10.08
CA VAL A 188 8.16 5.18 -10.62
C VAL A 188 9.40 6.07 -10.48
N MET A 189 10.52 5.52 -10.02
CA MET A 189 11.79 6.26 -9.89
C MET A 189 12.99 5.46 -10.42
N GLY A 190 14.10 6.16 -10.61
CA GLY A 190 15.36 5.57 -11.08
C GLY A 190 15.32 5.23 -12.57
N SER A 191 16.03 4.16 -12.93
CA SER A 191 16.14 3.62 -14.29
C SER A 191 14.78 3.26 -14.90
N LEU A 192 13.82 2.76 -14.12
CA LEU A 192 12.45 2.48 -14.60
C LEU A 192 11.68 3.73 -15.05
N ALA A 193 12.11 4.91 -14.63
CA ALA A 193 11.52 6.18 -15.05
C ALA A 193 12.24 6.79 -16.28
N ALA A 194 13.25 6.11 -16.84
CA ALA A 194 13.98 6.60 -18.02
C ALA A 194 13.10 6.61 -19.27
N GLU A 195 12.22 5.62 -19.42
CA GLU A 195 11.20 5.59 -20.47
C GLU A 195 9.88 6.09 -19.93
N LYS A 196 9.15 6.86 -20.75
CA LYS A 196 7.81 7.31 -20.38
C LYS A 196 6.88 6.11 -20.29
N PRO A 197 6.11 5.94 -19.20
CA PRO A 197 5.18 4.82 -19.07
C PRO A 197 4.05 4.97 -20.09
N GLU A 198 3.78 3.89 -20.82
CA GLU A 198 2.66 3.75 -21.76
C GLU A 198 1.58 2.86 -21.17
N HIS A 199 0.32 3.12 -21.53
CA HIS A 199 -0.80 2.33 -21.02
C HIS A 199 -0.71 0.89 -21.56
N GLY A 200 -0.82 -0.09 -20.67
CA GLY A 200 -0.75 -1.52 -21.01
C GLY A 200 0.66 -2.11 -21.06
N LYS A 201 1.72 -1.30 -20.96
CA LYS A 201 3.09 -1.83 -20.84
C LYS A 201 3.28 -2.44 -19.44
N PRO A 202 3.67 -3.72 -19.32
CA PRO A 202 3.95 -4.31 -18.02
C PRO A 202 5.15 -3.62 -17.38
N LEU A 203 5.02 -3.24 -16.12
CA LEU A 203 6.10 -2.66 -15.34
C LEU A 203 6.46 -3.63 -14.19
N SER A 204 7.73 -4.01 -14.10
CA SER A 204 8.25 -4.87 -13.04
C SER A 204 9.27 -4.12 -12.21
N GLY A 205 9.17 -4.26 -10.89
CA GLY A 205 10.06 -3.56 -9.97
C GLY A 205 9.70 -3.85 -8.51
N ILE A 206 10.48 -3.27 -7.61
CA ILE A 206 10.26 -3.37 -6.17
C ILE A 206 9.38 -2.21 -5.74
N LEU A 207 8.22 -2.52 -5.14
CA LEU A 207 7.32 -1.53 -4.58
C LEU A 207 7.69 -1.24 -3.11
N ILE A 208 8.06 0.00 -2.82
CA ILE A 208 8.38 0.48 -1.49
C ILE A 208 7.24 1.35 -0.98
N LYS A 209 6.79 1.07 0.24
CA LYS A 209 5.81 1.89 0.96
C LYS A 209 6.50 2.66 2.08
N ARG A 210 6.49 3.99 2.01
CA ARG A 210 6.92 4.90 3.10
C ARG A 210 5.73 5.71 3.59
N GLY A 211 5.14 5.30 4.71
CA GLY A 211 3.89 5.88 5.20
C GLY A 211 2.76 5.69 4.19
N PHE A 212 2.27 6.79 3.62
CA PHE A 212 1.21 6.80 2.59
C PHE A 212 1.75 6.89 1.15
N ASN A 213 3.07 7.09 0.98
CA ASN A 213 3.68 7.19 -0.34
C ASN A 213 4.14 5.82 -0.84
N TYR A 214 3.86 5.56 -2.12
CA TYR A 214 4.27 4.35 -2.81
C TYR A 214 5.29 4.71 -3.90
N HIS A 215 6.39 3.98 -3.93
CA HIS A 215 7.47 4.18 -4.89
C HIS A 215 7.80 2.84 -5.56
N LEU A 216 7.94 2.84 -6.88
CA LEU A 216 8.26 1.64 -7.65
C LEU A 216 9.62 1.85 -8.30
N ILE A 217 10.57 0.98 -7.98
CA ILE A 217 11.98 1.15 -8.38
C ILE A 217 12.59 -0.14 -8.89
N ALA A 218 13.73 -0.03 -9.56
CA ALA A 218 14.46 -1.19 -10.05
C ALA A 218 15.21 -1.83 -8.87
N PRO A 219 15.43 -3.15 -8.89
CA PRO A 219 16.28 -3.80 -7.89
C PRO A 219 17.66 -3.14 -7.76
N ASP A 220 18.25 -2.72 -8.88
CA ASP A 220 19.58 -2.11 -8.92
C ASP A 220 19.61 -0.70 -8.31
N ASP A 221 18.49 0.01 -8.34
CA ASP A 221 18.35 1.36 -7.79
C ASP A 221 18.00 1.37 -6.30
N LEU A 222 17.77 0.21 -5.68
CA LEU A 222 17.31 0.09 -4.30
C LEU A 222 18.23 0.83 -3.32
N GLN A 223 19.54 0.71 -3.50
CA GLN A 223 20.53 1.32 -2.62
C GLN A 223 20.62 2.85 -2.79
N ASN A 224 20.20 3.39 -3.94
CA ASN A 224 20.21 4.83 -4.21
C ASN A 224 19.04 5.54 -3.50
N TYR A 225 17.90 4.86 -3.36
CA TYR A 225 16.68 5.45 -2.83
C TYR A 225 16.32 4.94 -1.43
N THR A 226 16.94 3.86 -0.96
CA THR A 226 16.71 3.26 0.35
C THR A 226 18.00 2.90 1.06
N GLU A 227 17.91 2.75 2.38
CA GLU A 227 18.99 2.24 3.21
C GLU A 227 19.18 0.71 3.07
N LEU A 228 18.38 0.06 2.22
CA LEU A 228 18.48 -1.37 1.99
C LEU A 228 19.62 -1.65 1.00
N SER A 229 20.56 -2.48 1.42
CA SER A 229 21.59 -3.05 0.55
C SER A 229 21.10 -4.34 -0.09
N THR A 230 21.32 -4.51 -1.38
CA THR A 230 21.13 -5.80 -2.06
C THR A 230 22.37 -6.67 -1.86
N SER A 231 22.18 -7.89 -1.37
CA SER A 231 23.25 -8.89 -1.22
C SER A 231 22.98 -10.07 -2.14
N VAL A 232 23.98 -10.47 -2.92
CA VAL A 232 23.93 -11.68 -3.76
C VAL A 232 24.70 -12.78 -3.05
N LEU A 233 24.07 -13.94 -2.85
CA LEU A 233 24.70 -15.11 -2.24
C LEU A 233 25.25 -16.01 -3.34
N THR A 234 26.56 -16.24 -3.35
CA THR A 234 27.21 -17.23 -4.22
C THR A 234 27.50 -18.49 -3.41
N GLN A 235 27.10 -19.64 -3.93
CA GLN A 235 27.41 -20.94 -3.34
C GLN A 235 28.49 -21.64 -4.16
N LYS A 236 29.35 -22.35 -3.45
CA LYS A 236 30.48 -23.07 -4.01
C LYS A 236 30.62 -24.41 -3.30
N GLN A 237 30.64 -25.49 -4.07
CA GLN A 237 30.79 -26.84 -3.55
C GLN A 237 31.92 -27.55 -4.29
N THR A 238 32.78 -28.21 -3.53
CA THR A 238 33.86 -29.04 -4.08
C THR A 238 33.51 -30.50 -3.89
N VAL A 239 33.48 -31.24 -4.99
CA VAL A 239 33.17 -32.68 -5.00
C VAL A 239 34.38 -33.44 -5.57
N ALA A 240 34.67 -34.61 -5.03
CA ALA A 240 35.71 -35.48 -5.58
C ALA A 240 35.28 -35.98 -6.96
N PHE A 241 36.18 -35.91 -7.93
CA PHE A 241 35.94 -36.38 -9.29
C PHE A 241 37.26 -36.79 -9.93
N HIS A 242 37.36 -38.06 -10.33
CA HIS A 242 38.58 -38.64 -10.91
C HIS A 242 38.47 -38.87 -12.42
N GLY A 243 37.32 -38.57 -13.03
CA GLY A 243 37.09 -38.69 -14.47
C GLY A 243 37.84 -37.66 -15.32
N ALA A 244 38.00 -37.96 -16.61
CA ALA A 244 38.55 -37.01 -17.58
C ALA A 244 37.56 -35.88 -17.89
N PHE A 245 38.08 -34.70 -18.28
CA PHE A 245 37.24 -33.54 -18.63
C PHE A 245 36.27 -33.81 -19.79
N SER A 246 36.69 -34.63 -20.76
CA SER A 246 35.83 -35.05 -21.86
C SER A 246 34.60 -35.84 -21.40
N LEU A 247 34.73 -36.66 -20.35
CA LEU A 247 33.62 -37.39 -19.76
C LEU A 247 32.66 -36.42 -19.06
N LEU A 248 33.19 -35.47 -18.29
CA LEU A 248 32.39 -34.44 -17.61
C LEU A 248 31.60 -33.60 -18.62
N LEU A 249 32.24 -33.14 -19.70
CA LEU A 249 31.60 -32.40 -20.78
C LEU A 249 30.44 -33.20 -21.39
N GLN A 250 30.68 -34.46 -21.77
CA GLN A 250 29.65 -35.31 -22.38
C GLN A 250 28.44 -35.52 -21.45
N CYS A 251 28.69 -35.73 -20.16
CA CYS A 251 27.62 -35.88 -19.17
C CYS A 251 26.79 -34.61 -19.02
N MET A 252 27.44 -33.45 -19.04
CA MET A 252 26.76 -32.16 -18.95
C MET A 252 25.99 -31.84 -20.24
N GLU A 253 26.50 -32.21 -21.42
CA GLU A 253 25.77 -32.10 -22.70
C GLU A 253 24.53 -33.00 -22.72
N ASN A 254 24.62 -34.21 -22.14
CA ASN A 254 23.46 -35.07 -21.99
C ASN A 254 22.41 -34.51 -21.02
N LEU A 255 22.83 -33.76 -19.99
CA LEU A 255 21.94 -33.16 -18.99
C LEU A 255 21.27 -31.87 -19.50
N ALA A 256 22.04 -30.97 -20.11
CA ALA A 256 21.60 -29.61 -20.43
C ALA A 256 21.53 -29.30 -21.93
N GLY A 257 21.94 -30.24 -22.80
CA GLY A 257 22.07 -30.02 -24.23
C GLY A 257 23.30 -29.17 -24.55
N GLU A 258 23.11 -27.85 -24.60
CA GLU A 258 24.18 -26.90 -24.94
C GLU A 258 24.98 -26.50 -23.69
N VAL A 259 26.30 -26.76 -23.71
CA VAL A 259 27.21 -26.43 -22.61
C VAL A 259 28.35 -25.55 -23.14
N GLU A 260 28.57 -24.41 -22.49
CA GLU A 260 29.65 -23.49 -22.87
C GLU A 260 30.97 -23.93 -22.22
N GLN A 261 32.00 -24.15 -23.02
CA GLN A 261 33.35 -24.42 -22.51
C GLN A 261 34.10 -23.10 -22.29
N LEU A 262 34.64 -22.94 -21.07
CA LEU A 262 35.40 -21.77 -20.67
C LEU A 262 36.82 -22.20 -20.28
N SER A 263 37.82 -21.45 -20.75
CA SER A 263 39.21 -21.59 -20.28
C SER A 263 39.49 -20.49 -19.27
N LEU A 264 39.64 -20.84 -17.99
CA LEU A 264 39.92 -19.88 -16.93
C LEU A 264 41.41 -19.53 -16.86
N GLN A 265 41.73 -18.37 -16.29
CA GLN A 265 43.10 -17.92 -16.06
C GLN A 265 43.87 -18.99 -15.26
N GLY A 266 45.03 -19.42 -15.80
CA GLY A 266 45.83 -20.51 -15.23
C GLY A 266 45.65 -21.88 -15.88
N GLY A 267 44.96 -21.96 -17.03
CA GLY A 267 44.85 -23.19 -17.83
C GLY A 267 43.86 -24.23 -17.27
N LYS A 268 42.98 -23.81 -16.35
CA LYS A 268 41.90 -24.65 -15.84
C LYS A 268 40.74 -24.68 -16.82
N LEU A 269 40.25 -25.88 -17.10
CA LEU A 269 39.08 -26.10 -17.96
C LEU A 269 37.80 -25.97 -17.12
N ALA A 270 36.84 -25.24 -17.63
CA ALA A 270 35.55 -25.00 -17.00
C ALA A 270 34.39 -25.19 -17.98
N LEU A 271 33.23 -25.52 -17.43
CA LEU A 271 31.96 -25.69 -18.14
C LEU A 271 30.93 -24.77 -17.52
N LYS A 272 30.11 -24.12 -18.34
CA LYS A 272 28.94 -23.38 -17.87
C LYS A 272 27.67 -24.09 -18.36
N VAL A 273 26.92 -24.61 -17.39
CA VAL A 273 25.73 -25.43 -17.60
C VAL A 273 24.50 -24.61 -17.23
N PHE A 274 23.42 -24.72 -18.03
CA PHE A 274 22.19 -23.92 -17.90
C PHE A 274 22.42 -22.40 -17.87
N LYS A 275 23.56 -21.92 -18.41
CA LYS A 275 24.01 -20.51 -18.34
C LYS A 275 24.10 -19.93 -16.92
N ALA A 276 24.00 -20.77 -15.88
CA ALA A 276 23.86 -20.35 -14.49
C ALA A 276 24.86 -21.03 -13.54
N VAL A 277 25.23 -22.28 -13.81
CA VAL A 277 26.12 -23.08 -12.96
C VAL A 277 27.47 -23.23 -13.64
N THR A 278 28.54 -22.85 -12.93
CA THR A 278 29.92 -22.96 -13.43
C THR A 278 30.61 -24.13 -12.76
N ILE A 279 31.19 -25.01 -13.56
CA ILE A 279 31.88 -26.22 -13.14
C ILE A 279 33.35 -26.08 -13.53
N VAL A 280 34.26 -26.12 -12.57
CA VAL A 280 35.71 -26.02 -12.81
C VAL A 280 36.37 -27.33 -12.45
N GLN A 281 37.08 -27.94 -13.41
CA GLN A 281 37.81 -29.17 -13.13
C GLN A 281 39.19 -28.86 -12.54
N GLU A 282 39.47 -29.55 -11.43
CA GLU A 282 40.78 -29.61 -10.78
C GLU A 282 41.32 -31.05 -10.84
N LYS A 283 42.54 -31.28 -10.33
CA LYS A 283 43.28 -32.54 -10.55
C LYS A 283 42.52 -33.81 -10.15
N ARG A 284 41.74 -33.77 -9.06
CA ARG A 284 40.95 -34.89 -8.52
C ARG A 284 39.61 -34.44 -7.93
N SER A 285 39.16 -33.27 -8.32
CA SER A 285 37.96 -32.65 -7.80
C SER A 285 37.35 -31.74 -8.84
N VAL A 286 36.07 -31.51 -8.70
CA VAL A 286 35.31 -30.54 -9.48
C VAL A 286 34.69 -29.54 -8.53
N VAL A 287 34.82 -28.28 -8.88
CA VAL A 287 34.25 -27.16 -8.14
C VAL A 287 33.00 -26.70 -8.89
N VAL A 288 31.85 -26.75 -8.23
CA VAL A 288 30.57 -26.25 -8.74
C VAL A 288 30.27 -24.93 -8.05
N GLU A 289 30.03 -23.88 -8.82
CA GLU A 289 29.80 -22.51 -8.35
C GLU A 289 28.58 -21.91 -9.04
N TRP A 290 27.68 -21.32 -8.26
CA TRP A 290 26.46 -20.68 -8.77
C TRP A 290 25.97 -19.56 -7.85
N ILE A 291 25.13 -18.69 -8.38
CA ILE A 291 24.39 -17.70 -7.58
C ILE A 291 23.16 -18.39 -7.00
N ALA A 292 23.05 -18.40 -5.67
CA ALA A 292 21.98 -19.10 -4.96
C ALA A 292 20.62 -18.44 -5.19
N ASN A 293 19.69 -19.22 -5.73
CA ASN A 293 18.27 -18.90 -5.87
C ASN A 293 17.51 -20.19 -6.23
N PRO A 294 16.18 -20.25 -6.04
CA PRO A 294 15.44 -21.51 -6.19
C PRO A 294 15.62 -22.23 -7.54
N VAL A 295 15.86 -21.48 -8.62
CA VAL A 295 16.04 -22.04 -9.97
C VAL A 295 17.48 -22.55 -10.15
N ASN A 296 18.47 -21.75 -9.78
CA ASN A 296 19.87 -22.12 -9.88
C ASN A 296 20.27 -23.21 -8.90
N ASP A 297 19.65 -23.26 -7.72
CA ASP A 297 19.87 -24.31 -6.73
C ASP A 297 19.39 -25.66 -7.28
N MET A 298 18.22 -25.69 -7.92
CA MET A 298 17.73 -26.89 -8.62
C MET A 298 18.68 -27.32 -9.76
N TYR A 299 19.19 -26.37 -10.54
CA TYR A 299 20.19 -26.67 -11.58
C TYR A 299 21.50 -27.20 -10.99
N ALA A 300 21.97 -26.62 -9.89
CA ALA A 300 23.18 -27.07 -9.21
C ALA A 300 23.01 -28.48 -8.64
N ASP A 301 21.86 -28.79 -8.02
CA ASP A 301 21.54 -30.13 -7.52
C ASP A 301 21.52 -31.17 -8.65
N ALA A 302 20.93 -30.85 -9.79
CA ALA A 302 20.93 -31.75 -10.96
C ALA A 302 22.35 -32.00 -11.48
N VAL A 303 23.17 -30.95 -11.59
CA VAL A 303 24.58 -31.05 -11.99
C VAL A 303 25.37 -31.91 -10.99
N LEU A 304 25.20 -31.67 -9.69
CA LEU A 304 25.88 -32.40 -8.62
C LEU A 304 25.48 -33.88 -8.61
N ALA A 305 24.20 -34.19 -8.79
CA ALA A 305 23.71 -35.57 -8.87
C ALA A 305 24.38 -36.33 -10.02
N VAL A 306 24.52 -35.71 -11.20
CA VAL A 306 25.20 -36.31 -12.35
C VAL A 306 26.69 -36.50 -12.05
N ILE A 307 27.37 -35.52 -11.47
CA ILE A 307 28.80 -35.65 -11.12
C ILE A 307 29.02 -36.82 -10.15
N LEU A 308 28.20 -36.93 -9.10
CA LEU A 308 28.27 -38.01 -8.12
C LEU A 308 27.94 -39.37 -8.74
N GLN A 309 26.98 -39.43 -9.67
CA GLN A 309 26.64 -40.64 -10.41
C GLN A 309 27.81 -41.12 -11.29
N VAL A 310 28.49 -40.21 -11.99
CA VAL A 310 29.64 -40.54 -12.83
C VAL A 310 30.81 -41.05 -11.97
N GLU A 311 31.05 -40.42 -10.82
CA GLU A 311 32.12 -40.83 -9.91
C GLU A 311 31.85 -42.22 -9.30
N SER A 312 30.60 -42.52 -8.95
CA SER A 312 30.21 -43.82 -8.40
C SER A 312 30.19 -44.96 -9.44
N ASN A 313 29.92 -44.66 -10.72
CA ASN A 313 29.87 -45.66 -11.79
C ASN A 313 30.33 -45.11 -13.16
N PRO A 314 31.65 -45.01 -13.39
CA PRO A 314 32.18 -44.40 -14.62
C PRO A 314 31.95 -45.24 -15.89
N THR A 315 31.77 -46.57 -15.77
CA THR A 315 31.59 -47.48 -16.91
C THR A 315 30.16 -47.49 -17.46
N ALA A 316 29.14 -47.28 -16.63
CA ALA A 316 27.75 -47.20 -17.07
C ALA A 316 27.48 -45.99 -17.98
N VAL A 317 28.19 -44.89 -17.75
CA VAL A 317 27.97 -43.62 -18.46
C VAL A 317 28.64 -43.62 -19.85
N GLN A 318 29.76 -44.34 -20.01
CA GLN A 318 30.37 -44.55 -21.33
C GLN A 318 29.50 -45.44 -22.25
N ALA A 319 28.68 -46.32 -21.68
CA ALA A 319 27.76 -47.17 -22.44
C ALA A 319 26.47 -46.45 -22.88
N ALA A 320 26.07 -45.38 -22.19
CA ALA A 320 24.91 -44.54 -22.51
C ALA A 320 25.21 -43.55 -23.64
N ARG A 321 25.63 -44.05 -24.81
CA ARG A 321 25.77 -43.25 -26.02
C ARG A 321 24.38 -43.06 -26.63
N ALA A 322 23.73 -41.94 -26.36
CA ALA A 322 22.57 -41.52 -27.16
C ALA A 322 23.06 -41.25 -28.59
N LYS A 323 22.78 -42.16 -29.53
CA LYS A 323 22.92 -41.87 -30.96
C LYS A 323 21.96 -40.71 -31.26
N LYS A 324 22.43 -39.64 -31.90
CA LYS A 324 21.56 -38.61 -32.49
C LYS A 324 20.46 -39.33 -33.29
N PRO A 325 19.16 -38.96 -33.15
CA PRO A 325 18.10 -39.57 -33.94
C PRO A 325 18.39 -39.31 -35.43
N ASP A 326 18.47 -40.39 -36.19
CA ASP A 326 18.78 -40.35 -37.62
C ASP A 326 17.50 -39.99 -38.38
N ILE A 327 17.28 -38.68 -38.57
CA ILE A 327 16.09 -38.10 -39.22
C ILE A 327 15.97 -38.57 -40.69
N SER A 328 17.05 -39.07 -41.29
CA SER A 328 17.08 -39.57 -42.67
C SER A 328 16.18 -40.79 -42.93
N GLN A 329 15.82 -41.56 -41.89
CA GLN A 329 14.99 -42.78 -42.03
C GLN A 329 13.49 -42.55 -41.79
N PHE A 330 13.06 -41.30 -41.55
CA PHE A 330 11.65 -40.99 -41.30
C PHE A 330 10.70 -41.41 -42.43
N PRO A 331 11.01 -41.14 -43.73
CA PRO A 331 10.12 -41.50 -44.84
C PRO A 331 9.91 -43.02 -44.98
N GLU A 332 10.97 -43.82 -44.80
CA GLU A 332 10.88 -45.28 -44.91
C GLU A 332 10.04 -45.91 -43.79
N ARG A 333 10.17 -45.37 -42.56
CA ARG A 333 9.39 -45.85 -41.41
C ARG A 333 7.92 -45.44 -41.51
N LEU A 334 7.66 -44.22 -42.01
CA LEU A 334 6.31 -43.76 -42.27
C LEU A 334 5.63 -44.61 -43.34
N MET A 335 6.34 -44.95 -44.42
CA MET A 335 5.83 -45.86 -45.44
C MET A 335 5.48 -47.24 -44.86
N ARG A 336 6.36 -47.86 -44.07
CA ARG A 336 6.08 -49.17 -43.44
C ARG A 336 4.90 -49.14 -42.47
N LEU A 337 4.74 -48.05 -41.73
CA LEU A 337 3.64 -47.89 -40.79
C LEU A 337 2.30 -47.75 -41.51
N LEU A 338 2.27 -46.92 -42.56
CA LEU A 338 1.08 -46.72 -43.38
C LEU A 338 0.74 -47.99 -44.18
N SER A 339 1.73 -48.69 -44.72
CA SER A 339 1.50 -49.95 -45.44
C SER A 339 1.02 -51.07 -44.51
N GLY A 340 1.48 -51.11 -43.26
CA GLY A 340 0.96 -52.04 -42.25
C GLY A 340 -0.47 -51.74 -41.80
N THR A 341 -0.92 -50.48 -41.92
CA THR A 341 -2.24 -50.04 -41.44
C THR A 341 -3.30 -50.08 -42.54
N TYR A 342 -2.93 -49.75 -43.79
CA TYR A 342 -3.85 -49.60 -44.92
C TYR A 342 -3.61 -50.61 -46.06
N GLY A 343 -2.58 -51.46 -45.96
CA GLY A 343 -2.17 -52.43 -46.98
C GLY A 343 -1.07 -51.91 -47.91
N GLU A 344 -0.20 -52.81 -48.40
CA GLU A 344 0.95 -52.45 -49.24
C GLU A 344 0.54 -51.84 -50.58
N ASP A 345 -0.59 -52.26 -51.16
CA ASP A 345 -1.10 -51.76 -52.45
C ASP A 345 -1.75 -50.36 -52.36
N ALA A 346 -2.03 -49.89 -51.14
CA ALA A 346 -2.73 -48.63 -50.89
C ALA A 346 -1.79 -47.42 -50.74
N VAL A 347 -0.48 -47.65 -50.54
CA VAL A 347 0.49 -46.59 -50.22
C VAL A 347 1.53 -46.47 -51.33
N THR A 348 1.61 -45.28 -51.93
CA THR A 348 2.55 -44.99 -53.03
C THR A 348 3.38 -43.76 -52.71
N ARG A 349 4.69 -43.83 -52.99
CA ARG A 349 5.60 -42.67 -52.89
C ARG A 349 5.86 -42.12 -54.28
N THR A 350 5.63 -40.82 -54.45
CA THR A 350 5.90 -40.15 -55.73
C THR A 350 7.35 -39.65 -55.73
N THR A 351 8.10 -39.88 -56.81
CA THR A 351 9.52 -39.52 -56.90
C THR A 351 9.79 -38.07 -57.33
N LYS A 352 8.74 -37.29 -57.64
CA LYS A 352 8.85 -35.90 -58.17
C LYS A 352 8.62 -34.78 -57.16
N GLY A 353 8.24 -35.12 -55.94
CA GLY A 353 8.08 -34.25 -54.79
C GLY A 353 7.95 -35.18 -53.60
N ASP A 354 8.59 -34.89 -52.47
CA ASP A 354 8.76 -35.84 -51.37
C ASP A 354 7.41 -36.06 -50.64
N GLN A 355 6.48 -36.76 -51.31
CA GLN A 355 5.09 -36.92 -50.92
C GLN A 355 4.70 -38.39 -50.93
N ILE A 356 3.94 -38.79 -49.91
CA ILE A 356 3.38 -40.14 -49.75
C ILE A 356 1.87 -40.04 -49.91
N SER A 357 1.29 -40.80 -50.84
CA SER A 357 -0.16 -40.88 -51.03
C SER A 357 -0.73 -42.21 -50.53
N VAL A 358 -1.80 -42.13 -49.74
CA VAL A 358 -2.58 -43.27 -49.26
C VAL A 358 -3.94 -43.25 -49.96
N LYS A 359 -4.31 -44.37 -50.62
CA LYS A 359 -5.57 -44.51 -51.34
C LYS A 359 -6.45 -45.56 -50.66
N LEU A 360 -7.62 -45.14 -50.21
CA LEU A 360 -8.61 -46.01 -49.56
C LEU A 360 -10.00 -45.74 -50.16
N ASP A 361 -10.72 -46.78 -50.60
CA ASP A 361 -12.13 -46.70 -51.05
C ASP A 361 -12.44 -45.55 -52.03
N GLY A 362 -11.52 -45.27 -52.97
CA GLY A 362 -11.68 -44.25 -54.00
C GLY A 362 -11.26 -42.83 -53.58
N GLN A 363 -10.85 -42.63 -52.33
CA GLN A 363 -10.32 -41.38 -51.80
C GLN A 363 -8.80 -41.43 -51.67
N ILE A 364 -8.14 -40.27 -51.81
CA ILE A 364 -6.69 -40.14 -51.80
C ILE A 364 -6.31 -39.12 -50.73
N ALA A 365 -5.46 -39.53 -49.79
CA ALA A 365 -4.81 -38.65 -48.83
C ALA A 365 -3.34 -38.47 -49.25
N VAL A 366 -2.91 -37.22 -49.45
CA VAL A 366 -1.54 -36.86 -49.82
C VAL A 366 -0.84 -36.27 -48.60
N ILE A 367 0.33 -36.82 -48.26
CA ILE A 367 1.15 -36.40 -47.13
C ILE A 367 2.39 -35.73 -47.69
N ASP A 368 2.65 -34.50 -47.26
CA ASP A 368 3.89 -33.80 -47.57
C ASP A 368 4.95 -34.09 -46.50
N LEU A 369 6.13 -34.57 -46.90
CA LEU A 369 7.20 -34.94 -45.95
C LEU A 369 7.96 -33.72 -45.42
N GLU A 370 7.88 -32.56 -46.06
CA GLU A 370 8.52 -31.33 -45.59
C GLU A 370 7.65 -30.60 -44.56
N THR A 371 6.34 -30.48 -44.82
CA THR A 371 5.41 -29.77 -43.92
C THR A 371 4.71 -30.67 -42.91
N LEU A 372 4.74 -32.00 -43.11
CA LEU A 372 3.98 -33.00 -42.35
C LEU A 372 2.45 -32.80 -42.39
N GLU A 373 1.97 -32.02 -43.35
CA GLU A 373 0.55 -31.79 -43.57
C GLU A 373 -0.07 -32.90 -44.44
N VAL A 374 -1.35 -33.18 -44.19
CA VAL A 374 -2.10 -34.22 -44.89
C VAL A 374 -3.29 -33.57 -45.57
N GLU A 375 -3.39 -33.69 -46.88
CA GLU A 375 -4.50 -33.20 -47.69
C GLU A 375 -5.38 -34.39 -48.12
N CYS A 376 -6.66 -34.38 -47.75
CA CYS A 376 -7.63 -35.36 -48.22
C CYS A 376 -9.02 -34.73 -48.30
N LEU A 377 -9.86 -35.23 -49.22
CA LEU A 377 -11.26 -34.82 -49.36
C LEU A 377 -12.17 -35.39 -48.26
N ASP A 378 -11.70 -36.40 -47.52
CA ASP A 378 -12.42 -37.01 -46.40
C ASP A 378 -11.76 -36.68 -45.06
N GLU A 379 -12.53 -36.03 -44.19
CA GLU A 379 -12.05 -35.52 -42.90
C GLU A 379 -11.64 -36.65 -41.94
N SER A 380 -12.28 -37.82 -42.04
CA SER A 380 -11.98 -38.98 -41.20
C SER A 380 -10.61 -39.58 -41.55
N LEU A 381 -10.37 -39.85 -42.84
CA LEU A 381 -9.09 -40.33 -43.33
C LEU A 381 -7.97 -39.31 -43.11
N GLN A 382 -8.23 -38.02 -43.36
CA GLN A 382 -7.27 -36.94 -43.11
C GLN A 382 -6.81 -36.92 -41.65
N SER A 383 -7.76 -36.94 -40.71
CA SER A 383 -7.47 -36.88 -39.28
C SER A 383 -6.68 -38.09 -38.79
N HIS A 384 -7.02 -39.28 -39.29
CA HIS A 384 -6.35 -40.52 -38.87
C HIS A 384 -4.91 -40.60 -39.40
N VAL A 385 -4.69 -40.23 -40.67
CA VAL A 385 -3.35 -40.19 -41.28
C VAL A 385 -2.50 -39.09 -40.63
N ALA A 386 -3.05 -37.88 -40.43
CA ALA A 386 -2.33 -36.78 -39.77
C ALA A 386 -1.94 -37.13 -38.32
N CYS A 387 -2.82 -37.81 -37.57
CA CYS A 387 -2.52 -38.28 -36.22
C CYS A 387 -1.36 -39.30 -36.21
N THR A 388 -1.34 -40.20 -37.19
CA THR A 388 -0.30 -41.23 -37.33
C THR A 388 1.06 -40.62 -37.67
N VAL A 389 1.09 -39.66 -38.60
CA VAL A 389 2.29 -38.89 -38.96
C VAL A 389 2.85 -38.16 -37.74
N LYS A 390 2.01 -37.42 -37.00
CA LYS A 390 2.42 -36.69 -35.80
C LYS A 390 2.94 -37.61 -34.70
N ARG A 391 2.31 -38.77 -34.48
CA ARG A 391 2.75 -39.76 -33.48
C ARG A 391 4.12 -40.33 -33.82
N LEU A 392 4.37 -40.66 -35.09
CA LEU A 392 5.68 -41.17 -35.51
C LEU A 392 6.76 -40.08 -35.37
N HIS A 393 6.46 -38.85 -35.76
CA HIS A 393 7.37 -37.72 -35.63
C HIS A 393 7.77 -37.47 -34.17
N ASN A 394 6.78 -37.42 -33.26
CA ASN A 394 7.03 -37.21 -31.82
C ASN A 394 7.77 -38.37 -31.15
N THR A 395 7.72 -39.57 -31.74
CA THR A 395 8.46 -40.73 -31.22
C THR A 395 9.93 -40.71 -31.68
N MET A 396 10.21 -40.11 -32.84
CA MET A 396 11.56 -40.01 -33.40
C MET A 396 12.33 -38.77 -32.95
N VAL A 397 11.63 -37.71 -32.57
CA VAL A 397 12.20 -36.50 -32.00
C VAL A 397 11.70 -36.38 -30.55
N PRO A 398 12.45 -36.84 -29.53
CA PRO A 398 12.05 -36.59 -28.16
C PRO A 398 11.97 -35.08 -27.94
N CYS A 399 10.84 -34.62 -27.40
CA CYS A 399 10.51 -33.21 -27.26
C CYS A 399 11.69 -32.41 -26.69
N HIS A 400 12.16 -31.43 -27.47
CA HIS A 400 12.85 -30.27 -26.90
C HIS A 400 11.81 -29.49 -26.08
N SER A 401 11.78 -29.77 -24.78
CA SER A 401 11.09 -28.95 -23.78
C SER A 401 12.07 -27.96 -23.18
#